data_AF-A0A7V4B272-F1
#
_entry.id   AF-A0A7V4B272-F1
#
_cell.length_a   1.000
_cell.length_b   1.000
_cell.length_c   1.000
_cell.angle_alpha   90.00
_cell.angle_beta   90.00
_cell.angle_gamma   90.00
#
_symmetry.space_group_name_H-M   'P 1'
#
loop_
_entity.id
_entity.type
_entity.pdbx_description
1 polymer ?
#
loop_
_entity_poly.entity_id
_entity_poly.type
_entity_poly.pdbx_seq_one_letter_code
_entity_poly.pdbx_strand_id
1 'polypeptide(L)' 'MDIDAQKINVCDFEDLLCHKCGNAPLIYYCPACDFKVCSDCLPKCFRRLPNGALECRNCAHIDKKLTTFVDDKKA' A
#
# COMPACT_ATOMS: atom_id res chain seq x y z
N MET A 1 -12.83 32.91 18.71
CA MET A 1 -12.81 32.24 17.39
C MET A 1 -11.41 31.72 17.27
N ASP A 2 -11.19 30.50 17.74
CA ASP A 2 -9.84 30.00 17.99
C ASP A 2 -9.77 28.66 17.28
N ILE A 3 -9.45 28.75 15.99
CA ILE A 3 -9.19 27.60 15.13
C ILE A 3 -7.75 27.20 15.45
N ASP A 4 -7.60 26.28 16.40
CA ASP A 4 -6.34 25.63 16.72
C ASP A 4 -5.97 24.73 15.54
N ALA A 5 -5.25 25.33 14.58
CA ALA A 5 -4.67 24.64 13.45
C ALA A 5 -3.64 23.65 13.98
N GLN A 6 -4.10 22.41 14.19
CA GLN A 6 -3.24 21.25 14.42
C GLN A 6 -2.14 21.30 13.36
N LYS A 7 -0.89 21.54 13.81
CA LYS A 7 0.32 21.33 13.02
C LYS A 7 0.43 19.84 12.74
N ILE A 8 -0.38 19.36 11.80
CA ILE A 8 -0.21 18.07 11.18
C ILE A 8 1.06 18.22 10.35
N ASN A 9 2.16 17.61 10.82
CA ASN A 9 3.38 17.50 10.03
C ASN A 9 3.00 16.77 8.74
N VAL A 10 3.01 17.51 7.62
CA VAL A 10 2.66 17.00 6.28
C VAL A 10 3.59 15.85 5.85
N CYS A 11 4.70 15.64 6.56
CA CYS A 11 5.67 14.60 6.30
C CYS A 11 5.23 13.17 6.68
N ASP A 12 4.26 12.96 7.57
CA ASP A 12 3.78 11.60 7.91
C ASP A 12 2.75 11.04 6.91
N PHE A 13 2.27 11.87 5.97
CA PHE A 13 1.28 11.44 4.97
C PHE A 13 1.90 10.90 3.68
N GLU A 14 3.16 11.24 3.37
CA GLU A 14 3.81 10.78 2.13
C GLU A 14 4.11 9.28 2.16
N ASP A 15 4.39 8.71 3.35
CA ASP A 15 4.60 7.27 3.54
C ASP A 15 3.33 6.42 3.43
N LEU A 16 2.15 7.06 3.32
CA LEU A 16 0.83 6.40 3.25
C LEU A 16 0.20 6.44 1.86
N LEU A 17 0.93 6.93 0.85
CA LEU A 17 0.43 7.05 -0.52
C LEU A 17 0.97 5.95 -1.44
N CYS A 18 0.10 5.50 -2.34
CA CYS A 18 0.45 4.55 -3.40
C CYS A 18 1.65 5.02 -4.23
N HIS A 19 2.73 4.24 -4.28
CA HIS A 19 3.89 4.54 -5.13
C HIS A 19 3.54 4.64 -6.62
N LYS A 20 2.41 4.05 -7.05
CA LYS A 20 1.99 4.06 -8.45
C LYS A 20 1.15 5.28 -8.84
N CYS A 21 0.20 5.69 -7.99
CA CYS A 21 -0.73 6.78 -8.31
C CYS A 21 -0.56 8.04 -7.45
N GLY A 22 0.16 7.95 -6.33
CA GLY A 22 0.53 9.08 -5.47
C GLY A 22 -0.63 9.81 -4.78
N ASN A 23 -1.86 9.32 -4.90
CA ASN A 23 -3.06 10.04 -4.44
C ASN A 23 -4.04 9.20 -3.62
N ALA A 24 -3.75 7.90 -3.43
CA ALA A 24 -4.66 6.96 -2.80
C ALA A 24 -3.97 6.26 -1.62
N PRO A 25 -4.72 5.95 -0.55
CA PRO A 25 -4.19 5.28 0.62
C PRO A 25 -3.68 3.88 0.27
N LEU A 26 -2.59 3.49 0.92
CA LEU A 26 -1.99 2.17 0.77
C LEU A 26 -2.87 1.07 1.34
N ILE A 27 -2.95 -0.04 0.62
CA ILE A 27 -3.63 -1.26 1.10
C ILE A 27 -2.73 -2.49 1.06
N TYR A 28 -1.69 -2.45 0.23
CA TYR A 28 -0.80 -3.58 0.01
C TYR A 28 0.65 -3.11 -0.15
N TYR A 29 1.58 -3.86 0.44
CA TYR A 29 3.01 -3.66 0.22
C TYR A 29 3.72 -4.97 -0.10
N CYS A 30 4.75 -4.90 -0.95
CA CYS A 30 5.63 -6.02 -1.23
C CYS A 30 6.76 -6.09 -0.19
N PRO A 31 6.90 -7.19 0.58
CA PRO A 31 7.91 -7.29 1.63
C PRO A 31 9.35 -7.39 1.10
N ALA A 32 9.54 -7.69 -0.19
CA ALA A 32 10.86 -7.89 -0.77
C ALA A 32 11.50 -6.60 -1.32
N CYS A 33 10.69 -5.65 -1.77
CA CYS A 33 11.18 -4.42 -2.40
C CYS A 33 10.51 -3.15 -1.85
N ASP A 34 9.76 -3.29 -0.76
CA ASP A 34 8.97 -2.24 -0.11
C ASP A 34 8.05 -1.47 -1.07
N PHE A 35 7.58 -2.14 -2.12
CA PHE A 35 6.72 -1.52 -3.12
C PHE A 35 5.27 -1.48 -2.62
N LYS A 36 4.78 -0.27 -2.34
CA LYS A 36 3.48 -0.02 -1.70
C LYS A 36 2.46 0.51 -2.71
N VAL A 37 1.26 -0.08 -2.75
CA VAL A 37 0.18 0.32 -3.68
C VAL A 37 -1.20 0.38 -3.01
N CYS A 38 -2.09 1.17 -3.60
CA CYS A 38 -3.52 1.20 -3.28
C CYS A 38 -4.28 0.03 -3.94
N SER A 39 -5.54 -0.15 -3.55
CA SER A 39 -6.42 -1.22 -4.05
C SER A 39 -6.59 -1.19 -5.58
N ASP A 40 -6.76 0.01 -6.17
CA ASP A 40 -6.91 0.16 -7.62
C ASP A 40 -5.64 -0.15 -8.41
N CYS A 41 -4.48 0.10 -7.81
CA CYS A 41 -3.19 -0.19 -8.42
C CYS A 41 -2.73 -1.64 -8.19
N LEU A 42 -3.28 -2.33 -7.19
CA LEU A 42 -2.98 -3.73 -6.88
C LEU A 42 -3.05 -4.65 -8.10
N PRO A 43 -4.14 -4.73 -8.89
CA PRO A 43 -4.20 -5.64 -10.05
C PRO A 43 -3.23 -5.26 -11.19
N LYS A 44 -2.75 -4.01 -11.21
CA LYS A 44 -1.78 -3.52 -12.21
C LYS A 44 -0.34 -3.81 -11.79
N CYS A 45 -0.07 -3.77 -10.49
CA CYS A 45 1.25 -3.90 -9.89
C CYS A 45 1.55 -5.31 -9.37
N PHE A 46 0.52 -6.10 -9.11
CA PHE A 46 0.63 -7.46 -8.61
C PHE A 46 -0.17 -8.41 -9.48
N ARG A 47 0.40 -9.57 -9.77
CA ARG A 47 -0.26 -10.64 -10.51
C ARG A 47 -0.74 -11.69 -9.52
N ARG A 48 -2.04 -11.95 -9.48
CA ARG A 48 -2.58 -13.08 -8.72
C ARG A 48 -2.30 -14.38 -9.48
N LEU A 49 -1.61 -15.30 -8.82
CA LEU A 49 -1.29 -16.62 -9.35
C LEU A 49 -2.45 -17.60 -9.11
N PRO A 50 -2.54 -18.72 -9.86
CA PRO A 50 -3.62 -19.70 -9.73
C PRO A 50 -3.72 -20.33 -8.34
N ASN A 51 -2.61 -20.37 -7.60
CA ASN A 51 -2.54 -20.87 -6.22
C ASN A 51 -2.98 -19.83 -5.17
N GLY A 52 -3.47 -18.66 -5.59
CA GLY A 52 -3.90 -17.57 -4.71
C GLY A 52 -2.78 -16.63 -4.26
N ALA A 53 -1.50 -16.92 -4.57
CA ALA A 53 -0.37 -16.06 -4.23
C ALA A 53 -0.37 -14.75 -5.05
N LEU A 54 0.28 -13.71 -4.52
CA LEU A 54 0.52 -12.46 -5.24
C LEU A 54 1.99 -12.37 -5.67
N GLU A 55 2.21 -12.18 -6.96
CA GLU A 55 3.51 -11.90 -7.54
C GLU A 55 3.66 -10.38 -7.76
N CYS A 56 4.70 -9.78 -7.18
CA CYS A 56 5.04 -8.39 -7.42
C CYS A 56 5.64 -8.22 -8.82
N ARG A 57 5.06 -7.35 -9.65
CA ARG A 57 5.61 -7.07 -10.99
C ARG A 57 6.88 -6.22 -10.97
N ASN A 58 7.22 -5.60 -9.83
CA ASN A 58 8.41 -4.77 -9.70
C ASN A 58 9.68 -5.61 -9.45
N CYS A 59 9.59 -6.63 -8.58
CA CYS A 59 10.74 -7.45 -8.17
C CYS A 59 10.56 -8.95 -8.39
N ALA A 60 9.44 -9.39 -8.99
CA ALA A 60 9.07 -10.79 -9.19
C ALA A 60 8.93 -11.63 -7.89
N HIS A 61 8.88 -10.99 -6.72
CA HIS A 61 8.66 -11.69 -5.47
C HIS A 61 7.23 -12.25 -5.38
N ILE A 62 7.10 -13.51 -4.96
CA ILE A 62 5.82 -14.20 -4.81
C ILE A 62 5.49 -14.33 -3.32
N ASP A 63 4.53 -13.53 -2.86
CA ASP A 63 3.98 -13.67 -1.52
C ASP A 63 2.85 -14.72 -1.51
N LYS A 64 3.14 -15.86 -0.89
CA LYS A 64 2.21 -16.99 -0.75
C LYS A 64 1.28 -16.85 0.45
N LYS A 65 1.62 -16.00 1.42
CA LYS A 65 0.87 -15.89 2.67
C LYS A 65 -0.16 -14.75 2.64
N LEU A 66 -0.08 -13.86 1.65
CA LEU A 66 -0.90 -12.65 1.57
C LEU A 66 -0.90 -11.89 2.91
N THR A 67 0.20 -11.96 3.65
CA THR A 67 0.30 -11.44 5.03
C THR A 67 0.39 -9.92 5.08
N THR A 68 0.56 -9.27 3.92
CA THR A 68 0.87 -7.85 3.80
C THR A 68 -0.33 -7.01 3.36
N PHE A 69 -1.52 -7.31 3.89
CA PHE A 69 -2.62 -6.36 3.87
C PHE A 69 -2.41 -5.34 4.98
N VAL A 70 -2.40 -4.07 4.62
CA VAL A 70 -2.58 -2.98 5.59
C VAL A 70 -4.09 -2.94 5.88
N ASP A 71 -4.54 -3.86 6.74
CA ASP A 71 -5.91 -3.83 7.25
C ASP A 71 -5.98 -2.63 8.19
N ASP A 72 -6.69 -1.58 7.76
CA ASP A 72 -7.18 -0.52 8.63
C ASP A 72 -8.15 -1.19 9.60
N LYS A 73 -7.63 -1.73 10.71
CA LYS A 73 -8.45 -2.08 11.85
C LYS A 73 -9.07 -0.77 12.36
N LYS A 74 -10.26 -0.50 11.83
CA LYS A 74 -11.27 0.37 12.37
C LYS A 74 -11.41 0.07 13.87
N ALA A 75 -10.87 0.95 14.71
CA ALA A 75 -11.25 1.08 16.10
C ALA A 75 -12.47 2.01 16.20
#